data_AF-A0A1S2KJ71-F1
#
_entry.id   AF-A0A1S2KJ71-F1
#
_cell.length_a   1.000
_cell.length_b   1.000
_cell.length_c   1.000
_cell.angle_alpha   90.00
_cell.angle_beta   90.00
_cell.angle_gamma   90.00
#
_symmetry.space_group_name_H-M   'P 1'
#
loop_
_entity.id
_entity.type
_entity.pdbx_description
1 polymer ?
#
loop_
_entity_poly.entity_id
_entity_poly.type
_entity_poly.pdbx_seq_one_letter_code
_entity_poly.pdbx_strand_id
1 'polypeptide(L)'
;MQLGSFASAVATAVRDGQLVVQPRMGFADLPRMREGLEAVKRAGARTVGTLTIDSYTRVNDNESARLALAEGTDLNGYPIVAHGADTTRGLVSDLIDGQFAVQVRHGSANPVDIIRTLLDAGLDATEGGPVSYCLPYSRKPLRESVDAWARSCELLAERPGTHLESFGGCMLGQLCPPSLLVALSVLEGVFFKQHGLRSVSLSYAQQTHRGQDVEALLALRTLAAEHLTGLDWHVVLYTYMGVFPRTTGGALGLLRDSAQLASLTGTERLIVKTPAEAHRIPTIQDNVHALEEAARAAAEVHGQRAAADGEFGVLAEARALVEAVLDIHPDTGRAFTEAFRRGVLDVPYCLHADNAQRTRSYIDGRGSLQWHATGGMPIAASPQPGRDRLRADDLLGMLSHTQESFDQAALASGGGEHGSTAPALTA
;
A
#
# COMPACT_ATOMS: atom_id res chain seq x y z
N MET A 1 -26.06 5.32 3.31
CA MET A 1 -25.08 4.52 4.09
C MET A 1 -24.53 5.43 5.17
N GLN A 2 -24.51 5.01 6.44
CA GLN A 2 -23.84 5.78 7.49
C GLN A 2 -22.33 5.46 7.42
N LEU A 3 -21.53 6.45 7.05
CA LEU A 3 -20.07 6.31 7.01
C LEU A 3 -19.50 6.35 8.43
N GLY A 4 -18.43 5.60 8.68
CA GLY A 4 -17.63 5.73 9.91
C GLY A 4 -16.80 7.00 9.92
N SER A 5 -16.06 7.22 11.00
CA SER A 5 -15.13 8.34 11.17
C SER A 5 -14.06 8.37 10.08
N PHE A 6 -13.46 7.21 9.77
CA PHE A 6 -12.42 7.12 8.73
C PHE A 6 -12.96 7.48 7.34
N ALA A 7 -14.02 6.82 6.89
CA ALA A 7 -14.61 7.08 5.58
C ALA A 7 -15.12 8.53 5.47
N SER A 8 -15.67 9.09 6.57
CA SER A 8 -16.11 10.50 6.61
C SER A 8 -14.95 11.50 6.51
N ALA A 9 -13.82 11.21 7.16
CA ALA A 9 -12.63 12.05 7.11
C ALA A 9 -12.06 12.10 5.67
N VAL A 10 -12.01 10.95 4.99
CA VAL A 10 -11.59 10.85 3.58
C VAL A 10 -12.61 11.54 2.66
N ALA A 11 -13.90 11.26 2.80
CA ALA A 11 -14.94 11.89 1.98
C ALA A 11 -14.95 13.43 2.12
N THR A 12 -14.63 13.96 3.31
CA THR A 12 -14.48 15.40 3.52
C THR A 12 -13.28 15.95 2.78
N ALA A 13 -12.12 15.28 2.85
CA ALA A 13 -10.94 15.67 2.09
C ALA A 13 -11.20 15.72 0.57
N VAL A 14 -11.87 14.70 0.05
CA VAL A 14 -12.23 14.62 -1.38
C VAL A 14 -13.15 15.77 -1.79
N ARG A 15 -14.16 16.10 -0.97
CA ARG A 15 -15.04 17.26 -1.23
C ARG A 15 -14.27 18.59 -1.23
N ASP A 16 -13.25 18.70 -0.40
CA ASP A 16 -12.39 19.88 -0.30
C ASP A 16 -11.28 19.89 -1.37
N GLY A 17 -11.22 18.88 -2.24
CA GLY A 17 -10.21 18.77 -3.30
C GLY A 17 -8.81 18.45 -2.79
N GLN A 18 -8.67 17.91 -1.57
CA GLN A 18 -7.39 17.65 -0.93
C GLN A 18 -7.03 16.16 -0.93
N LEU A 19 -5.78 15.86 -1.27
CA LEU A 19 -5.20 14.53 -1.08
C LEU A 19 -5.02 14.27 0.42
N VAL A 20 -5.50 13.12 0.90
CA VAL A 20 -5.19 12.65 2.26
C VAL A 20 -3.84 11.96 2.24
N VAL A 21 -2.91 12.43 3.06
CA VAL A 21 -1.58 11.82 3.22
C VAL A 21 -1.49 11.12 4.57
N GLN A 22 -0.94 9.90 4.59
CA GLN A 22 -0.89 9.07 5.79
C GLN A 22 0.51 8.46 5.97
N PRO A 23 1.12 8.53 7.16
CA PRO A 23 2.39 7.89 7.43
C PRO A 23 2.20 6.43 7.85
N ARG A 24 3.29 5.66 7.86
CA ARG A 24 3.37 4.42 8.65
C ARG A 24 4.12 4.71 9.95
N MET A 25 3.47 4.47 11.09
CA MET A 25 4.01 4.79 12.40
C MET A 25 3.39 3.91 13.47
N GLY A 26 4.21 3.38 14.37
CA GLY A 26 3.77 2.56 15.50
C GLY A 26 4.89 2.49 16.53
N PHE A 27 4.56 2.75 17.80
CA PHE A 27 5.50 2.68 18.92
C PHE A 27 4.85 1.89 20.06
N ALA A 28 5.63 1.06 20.75
CA ALA A 28 5.13 0.37 21.94
C ALA A 28 4.86 1.33 23.10
N ASP A 29 5.70 2.35 23.27
CA ASP A 29 5.58 3.36 24.32
C ASP A 29 4.35 4.26 24.08
N LEU A 30 3.44 4.31 25.06
CA LEU A 30 2.16 5.02 24.94
C LEU A 30 2.32 6.54 24.82
N PRO A 31 3.12 7.24 25.67
CA PRO A 31 3.36 8.67 25.51
C PRO A 31 3.94 9.01 24.13
N ARG A 32 4.91 8.25 23.64
CA ARG A 32 5.50 8.46 22.31
C ARG A 32 4.51 8.19 21.18
N MET A 33 3.71 7.14 21.28
CA MET A 33 2.64 6.86 20.30
C MET A 33 1.62 8.00 20.27
N ARG A 34 1.25 8.53 21.44
CA ARG A 34 0.35 9.66 21.59
C ARG A 34 0.91 10.93 20.93
N GLU A 35 2.15 11.29 21.27
CA GLU A 35 2.86 12.42 20.68
C GLU A 35 2.89 12.32 19.15
N GLY A 36 3.17 11.13 18.62
CA GLY A 36 3.16 10.87 17.18
C GLY A 36 1.80 11.15 16.54
N LEU A 37 0.71 10.61 17.08
CA LEU A 37 -0.63 10.85 16.54
C LEU A 37 -1.03 12.32 16.59
N GLU A 38 -0.71 13.01 17.68
CA GLU A 38 -0.96 14.45 17.81
C GLU A 38 -0.15 15.28 16.81
N ALA A 39 1.10 14.91 16.54
CA ALA A 39 1.92 15.57 15.55
C ALA A 39 1.37 15.36 14.13
N VAL A 40 0.92 14.14 13.79
CA VAL A 40 0.28 13.85 12.50
C VAL A 40 -1.03 14.62 12.34
N LYS A 41 -1.84 14.73 13.40
CA LYS A 41 -3.07 15.53 13.39
C LYS A 41 -2.81 17.03 13.19
N ARG A 42 -1.69 17.54 13.71
CA ARG A 42 -1.29 18.96 13.63
C ARG A 42 -0.47 19.32 12.39
N ALA A 43 -0.07 18.34 11.57
CA ALA A 43 0.68 18.59 10.36
C ALA A 43 -0.09 19.53 9.42
N GLY A 44 0.64 20.35 8.65
CA GLY A 44 0.08 21.27 7.65
C GLY A 44 -0.48 20.57 6.41
N ALA A 45 -1.20 19.46 6.58
CA ALA A 45 -1.72 18.60 5.54
C ALA A 45 -3.04 17.94 5.99
N ARG A 46 -3.82 17.41 5.03
CA ARG A 46 -4.96 16.57 5.35
C ARG A 46 -4.47 15.16 5.68
N THR A 47 -4.58 14.75 6.94
CA THR A 47 -3.92 13.51 7.41
C THR A 47 -4.88 12.48 8.00
N VAL A 48 -4.38 11.25 8.08
CA VAL A 48 -4.94 10.15 8.88
C VAL A 48 -3.82 9.60 9.75
N GLY A 49 -4.13 9.32 11.02
CA GLY A 49 -3.23 8.67 11.96
C GLY A 49 -3.08 7.18 11.70
N THR A 50 -1.97 6.61 12.14
CA THR A 50 -1.67 5.19 11.94
C THR A 50 -1.25 4.54 13.24
N LEU A 51 -1.76 3.33 13.49
CA LEU A 51 -1.19 2.37 14.43
C LEU A 51 -0.60 1.21 13.61
N THR A 52 0.69 1.28 13.29
CA THR A 52 1.40 0.17 12.65
C THR A 52 1.67 -0.90 13.69
N ILE A 53 1.08 -2.08 13.54
CA ILE A 53 1.15 -3.17 14.53
C ILE A 53 2.51 -3.83 14.53
N ASP A 54 3.02 -4.26 15.70
CA ASP A 54 4.32 -4.93 15.82
C ASP A 54 4.35 -6.34 15.20
N SER A 55 5.55 -6.88 14.96
CA SER A 55 5.73 -8.18 14.31
C SER A 55 5.24 -9.39 15.12
N TYR A 56 5.27 -9.36 16.45
CA TYR A 56 4.78 -10.48 17.26
C TYR A 56 3.24 -10.58 17.15
N THR A 57 2.56 -9.46 17.32
CA THR A 57 1.09 -9.41 17.16
C THR A 57 0.67 -9.85 15.75
N ARG A 58 1.42 -9.47 14.69
CA ARG A 58 1.13 -9.90 13.30
C ARG A 58 1.10 -11.41 13.11
N VAL A 59 1.89 -12.17 13.89
CA VAL A 59 1.96 -13.64 13.82
C VAL A 59 1.17 -14.33 14.95
N ASN A 60 0.31 -13.58 15.66
CA ASN A 60 -0.46 -14.03 16.82
C ASN A 60 0.39 -14.44 18.04
N ASP A 61 1.65 -14.00 18.13
CA ASP A 61 2.51 -14.22 19.30
C ASP A 61 2.32 -13.11 20.35
N ASN A 62 1.09 -13.02 20.86
CA ASN A 62 0.71 -11.97 21.81
C ASN A 62 1.38 -12.14 23.18
N GLU A 63 1.94 -13.31 23.49
CA GLU A 63 2.69 -13.56 24.73
C GLU A 63 4.05 -12.88 24.66
N SER A 64 4.82 -13.07 23.58
CA SER A 64 6.09 -12.37 23.36
C SER A 64 5.92 -10.85 23.31
N ALA A 65 4.83 -10.36 22.71
CA ALA A 65 4.52 -8.92 22.73
C ALA A 65 4.31 -8.38 24.15
N ARG A 66 3.59 -9.12 25.02
CA ARG A 66 3.40 -8.73 26.43
C ARG A 66 4.68 -8.79 27.23
N LEU A 67 5.50 -9.82 27.01
CA LEU A 67 6.80 -9.95 27.67
C LEU A 67 7.71 -8.76 27.29
N ALA A 68 7.81 -8.45 26.00
CA ALA A 68 8.59 -7.33 25.51
C ALA A 68 8.13 -5.99 26.13
N LEU A 69 6.82 -5.77 26.24
CA LEU A 69 6.26 -4.60 26.94
C LEU A 69 6.65 -4.57 28.43
N ALA A 70 6.56 -5.69 29.12
CA ALA A 70 6.88 -5.78 30.55
C ALA A 70 8.38 -5.53 30.82
N GLU A 71 9.24 -5.96 29.92
CA GLU A 71 10.70 -5.78 30.00
C GLU A 71 11.18 -4.41 29.47
N GLY A 72 10.31 -3.64 28.80
CA GLY A 72 10.69 -2.39 28.15
C GLY A 72 11.54 -2.58 26.88
N THR A 73 11.44 -3.75 26.24
CA THR A 73 12.13 -4.07 24.99
C THR A 73 11.48 -3.35 23.82
N ASP A 74 12.29 -2.82 22.90
CA ASP A 74 11.80 -2.08 21.74
C ASP A 74 11.05 -3.00 20.77
N LEU A 75 9.88 -2.56 20.31
CA LEU A 75 9.06 -3.24 19.30
C LEU A 75 8.98 -2.38 18.05
N ASN A 76 8.96 -3.02 16.88
CA ASN A 76 8.85 -2.35 15.59
C ASN A 76 7.45 -1.79 15.26
N GLY A 77 6.56 -1.71 16.25
CA GLY A 77 5.18 -1.27 16.09
C GLY A 77 4.40 -1.20 17.40
N TYR A 78 3.12 -0.83 17.29
CA TYR A 78 2.15 -0.73 18.38
C TYR A 78 1.54 -2.11 18.68
N PRO A 79 1.75 -2.70 19.87
CA PRO A 79 1.23 -4.02 20.21
C PRO A 79 -0.21 -3.96 20.73
N ILE A 80 -1.16 -3.69 19.81
CA ILE A 80 -2.57 -3.42 20.14
C ILE A 80 -3.21 -4.48 21.04
N VAL A 81 -2.95 -5.77 20.79
CA VAL A 81 -3.53 -6.87 21.58
C VAL A 81 -2.89 -6.99 22.96
N ALA A 82 -1.60 -6.68 23.07
CA ALA A 82 -0.88 -6.70 24.34
C ALA A 82 -1.27 -5.52 25.24
N HIS A 83 -1.44 -4.33 24.64
CA HIS A 83 -1.96 -3.13 25.33
C HIS A 83 -3.44 -3.26 25.71
N GLY A 84 -4.23 -3.90 24.85
CA GLY A 84 -5.66 -4.10 25.04
C GLY A 84 -6.51 -2.91 24.55
N ALA A 85 -7.82 -3.18 24.48
CA ALA A 85 -8.80 -2.28 23.89
C ALA A 85 -8.98 -0.97 24.68
N ASP A 86 -9.06 -1.02 26.01
CA ASP A 86 -9.26 0.16 26.86
C ASP A 86 -8.08 1.13 26.79
N THR A 87 -6.86 0.59 26.83
CA THR A 87 -5.62 1.36 26.64
C THR A 87 -5.60 2.04 25.27
N THR A 88 -5.93 1.28 24.22
CA THR A 88 -5.98 1.82 22.84
C THR A 88 -7.06 2.88 22.69
N ARG A 89 -8.23 2.69 23.31
CA ARG A 89 -9.32 3.66 23.35
C ARG A 89 -8.90 4.97 24.02
N GLY A 90 -8.25 4.87 25.19
CA GLY A 90 -7.71 6.02 25.91
C GLY A 90 -6.64 6.78 25.11
N LEU A 91 -5.86 6.08 24.29
CA LEU A 91 -4.84 6.67 23.43
C LEU A 91 -5.44 7.55 22.31
N VAL A 92 -6.57 7.13 21.71
CA VAL A 92 -7.06 7.70 20.43
C VAL A 92 -8.37 8.48 20.51
N SER A 93 -9.20 8.27 21.53
CA SER A 93 -10.62 8.68 21.52
C SER A 93 -10.87 10.19 21.42
N ASP A 94 -10.02 11.04 22.00
CA ASP A 94 -10.09 12.50 21.91
C ASP A 94 -9.32 13.08 20.71
N LEU A 95 -8.55 12.25 20.01
CA LEU A 95 -7.88 12.63 18.77
C LEU A 95 -8.80 12.46 17.57
N ILE A 96 -9.66 11.44 17.58
CA ILE A 96 -10.56 11.16 16.46
C ILE A 96 -11.69 12.18 16.48
N ASP A 97 -11.83 12.90 15.37
CA ASP A 97 -12.93 13.82 15.11
C ASP A 97 -13.40 13.67 13.66
N GLY A 98 -14.45 14.39 13.26
CA GLY A 98 -14.95 14.31 11.88
C GLY A 98 -13.92 14.69 10.80
N GLN A 99 -12.74 15.18 11.20
CA GLN A 99 -11.65 15.60 10.34
C GLN A 99 -10.41 14.69 10.45
N PHE A 100 -10.16 14.04 11.58
CA PHE A 100 -9.01 13.17 11.79
C PHE A 100 -9.45 11.78 12.25
N ALA A 101 -8.97 10.75 11.56
CA ALA A 101 -9.21 9.35 11.91
C ALA A 101 -7.89 8.62 12.14
N VAL A 102 -7.97 7.44 12.76
CA VAL A 102 -6.82 6.56 12.99
C VAL A 102 -7.11 5.20 12.36
N GLN A 103 -6.17 4.68 11.58
CA GLN A 103 -6.26 3.36 10.96
C GLN A 103 -5.24 2.40 11.57
N VAL A 104 -5.67 1.16 11.81
CA VAL A 104 -4.79 0.07 12.22
C VAL A 104 -4.16 -0.58 11.00
N ARG A 105 -2.83 -0.60 10.94
CA ARG A 105 -2.05 -1.03 9.78
C ARG A 105 -1.11 -2.17 10.14
N HIS A 106 -1.11 -3.28 9.40
CA HIS A 106 -0.41 -4.49 9.83
C HIS A 106 0.12 -5.36 8.68
N GLY A 107 0.17 -6.68 8.88
CA GLY A 107 0.67 -7.66 7.92
C GLY A 107 0.44 -9.06 8.46
N SER A 108 -0.84 -9.40 8.74
CA SER A 108 -1.24 -10.61 9.45
C SER A 108 -2.14 -11.48 8.58
N ALA A 109 -1.76 -12.73 8.42
CA ALA A 109 -2.58 -13.74 7.75
C ALA A 109 -3.80 -14.17 8.60
N ASN A 110 -3.81 -13.87 9.90
CA ASN A 110 -4.92 -14.16 10.81
C ASN A 110 -5.16 -12.97 11.76
N PRO A 111 -5.90 -11.94 11.31
CA PRO A 111 -6.05 -10.69 12.03
C PRO A 111 -7.19 -10.68 13.05
N VAL A 112 -7.81 -11.83 13.38
CA VAL A 112 -9.02 -11.90 14.22
C VAL A 112 -8.85 -11.16 15.55
N ASP A 113 -7.74 -11.37 16.27
CA ASP A 113 -7.51 -10.71 17.58
C ASP A 113 -7.23 -9.21 17.43
N ILE A 114 -6.55 -8.82 16.35
CA ILE A 114 -6.30 -7.41 16.01
C ILE A 114 -7.64 -6.71 15.75
N ILE A 115 -8.52 -7.34 14.95
CA ILE A 115 -9.83 -6.79 14.59
C ILE A 115 -10.78 -6.72 15.78
N ARG A 116 -10.82 -7.74 16.64
CA ARG A 116 -11.59 -7.64 17.88
C ARG A 116 -11.12 -6.47 18.74
N THR A 117 -9.81 -6.38 18.95
CA THR A 117 -9.24 -5.33 19.81
C THR A 117 -9.43 -3.93 19.23
N LEU A 118 -9.27 -3.73 17.92
CA LEU A 118 -9.49 -2.41 17.30
C LEU A 118 -10.95 -1.98 17.39
N LEU A 119 -11.89 -2.90 17.15
CA LEU A 119 -13.32 -2.63 17.27
C LEU A 119 -13.67 -2.30 18.72
N ASP A 120 -13.17 -3.08 19.68
CA ASP A 120 -13.37 -2.85 21.11
C ASP A 120 -12.63 -1.61 21.62
N ALA A 121 -11.69 -1.05 20.87
CA ALA A 121 -11.09 0.27 21.13
C ALA A 121 -11.92 1.43 20.58
N GLY A 122 -12.93 1.15 19.74
CA GLY A 122 -13.74 2.15 19.05
C GLY A 122 -13.13 2.65 17.74
N LEU A 123 -12.12 1.97 17.21
CA LEU A 123 -11.60 2.23 15.87
C LEU A 123 -12.48 1.53 14.82
N ASP A 124 -12.54 2.12 13.63
CA ASP A 124 -13.41 1.64 12.55
C ASP A 124 -12.65 1.29 11.26
N ALA A 125 -11.33 1.46 11.21
CA ALA A 125 -10.55 1.25 9.98
C ALA A 125 -9.31 0.38 10.16
N THR A 126 -9.14 -0.56 9.24
CA THR A 126 -7.92 -1.37 9.13
C THR A 126 -7.53 -1.65 7.67
N GLU A 127 -6.45 -2.40 7.45
CA GLU A 127 -5.98 -2.82 6.13
C GLU A 127 -5.59 -4.30 6.12
N GLY A 128 -5.52 -4.86 4.91
CA GLY A 128 -5.07 -6.21 4.62
C GLY A 128 -6.08 -6.99 3.79
N GLY A 129 -5.76 -8.25 3.53
CA GLY A 129 -6.66 -9.15 2.82
C GLY A 129 -6.15 -10.59 2.80
N PRO A 130 -7.02 -11.52 2.33
CA PRO A 130 -6.77 -12.96 2.39
C PRO A 130 -5.52 -13.39 1.64
N VAL A 131 -5.15 -12.71 0.55
CA VAL A 131 -3.97 -13.02 -0.25
C VAL A 131 -2.82 -12.11 0.16
N SER A 132 -3.09 -10.81 0.21
CA SER A 132 -2.08 -9.77 0.35
C SER A 132 -1.37 -9.76 1.69
N TYR A 133 -2.03 -10.21 2.77
CA TYR A 133 -1.42 -10.40 4.08
C TYR A 133 -1.06 -11.85 4.42
N CYS A 134 -1.22 -12.77 3.46
CA CYS A 134 -0.73 -14.13 3.57
C CYS A 134 0.60 -14.30 2.84
N LEU A 135 0.59 -14.16 1.51
CA LEU A 135 1.69 -14.56 0.64
C LEU A 135 3.02 -13.85 0.96
N PRO A 136 3.06 -12.52 1.17
CA PRO A 136 4.31 -11.82 1.51
C PRO A 136 4.77 -11.99 2.96
N TYR A 137 3.86 -12.33 3.88
CA TYR A 137 4.08 -12.14 5.33
C TYR A 137 4.00 -13.41 6.17
N SER A 138 3.56 -14.53 5.59
CA SER A 138 3.27 -15.74 6.35
C SER A 138 3.78 -17.01 5.67
N ARG A 139 3.76 -18.10 6.42
CA ARG A 139 3.90 -19.47 5.90
C ARG A 139 2.61 -20.27 6.06
N LYS A 140 1.54 -19.64 6.58
CA LYS A 140 0.25 -20.31 6.77
C LYS A 140 -0.33 -20.68 5.41
N PRO A 141 -0.99 -21.84 5.27
CA PRO A 141 -1.71 -22.16 4.06
C PRO A 141 -2.72 -21.07 3.71
N LEU A 142 -2.80 -20.67 2.43
CA LEU A 142 -3.67 -19.60 1.96
C LEU A 142 -5.13 -19.82 2.37
N ARG A 143 -5.61 -21.07 2.32
CA ARG A 143 -6.96 -21.43 2.79
C ARG A 143 -7.24 -20.99 4.23
N GLU A 144 -6.26 -21.11 5.12
CA GLU A 144 -6.43 -20.72 6.53
C GLU A 144 -6.47 -19.21 6.68
N SER A 145 -5.72 -18.49 5.83
CA SER A 145 -5.80 -17.04 5.78
C SER A 145 -7.15 -16.57 5.22
N VAL A 146 -7.64 -17.19 4.15
CA VAL A 146 -8.98 -16.93 3.61
C VAL A 146 -10.06 -17.11 4.68
N ASP A 147 -10.03 -18.22 5.42
CA ASP A 147 -11.00 -18.49 6.51
C ASP A 147 -10.88 -17.48 7.67
N ALA A 148 -9.66 -17.04 8.00
CA ALA A 148 -9.45 -16.00 9.01
C ALA A 148 -9.98 -14.64 8.53
N TRP A 149 -9.71 -14.27 7.29
CA TRP A 149 -10.15 -13.01 6.71
C TRP A 149 -11.66 -12.95 6.48
N ALA A 150 -12.31 -14.08 6.16
CA ALA A 150 -13.77 -14.18 6.09
C ALA A 150 -14.42 -13.82 7.44
N ARG A 151 -13.97 -14.48 8.52
CA ARG A 151 -14.43 -14.20 9.90
C ARG A 151 -14.14 -12.77 10.32
N SER A 152 -12.97 -12.25 9.95
CA SER A 152 -12.58 -10.87 10.21
C SER A 152 -13.45 -9.86 9.48
N CYS A 153 -13.84 -10.13 8.23
CA CYS A 153 -14.78 -9.31 7.48
C CYS A 153 -16.16 -9.31 8.12
N GLU A 154 -16.65 -10.48 8.55
CA GLU A 154 -17.93 -10.63 9.23
C GLU A 154 -17.96 -9.83 10.55
N LEU A 155 -16.90 -9.92 11.36
CA LEU A 155 -16.75 -9.12 12.60
C LEU A 155 -16.77 -7.61 12.33
N LEU A 156 -16.13 -7.15 11.25
CA LEU A 156 -16.20 -5.73 10.85
C LEU A 156 -17.62 -5.37 10.42
N ALA A 157 -18.25 -6.21 9.58
CA ALA A 157 -19.59 -5.97 9.04
C ALA A 157 -20.71 -5.92 10.10
N GLU A 158 -20.52 -6.55 11.26
CA GLU A 158 -21.42 -6.45 12.43
C GLU A 158 -21.52 -5.01 12.97
N ARG A 159 -20.52 -4.15 12.71
CA ARG A 159 -20.49 -2.77 13.17
C ARG A 159 -20.64 -1.79 12.00
N PRO A 160 -21.72 -0.99 11.95
CA PRO A 160 -21.89 0.01 10.91
C PRO A 160 -20.73 1.01 10.88
N GLY A 161 -20.31 1.41 9.68
CA GLY A 161 -19.29 2.43 9.47
C GLY A 161 -17.85 1.91 9.43
N THR A 162 -17.60 0.61 9.63
CA THR A 162 -16.25 0.05 9.48
C THR A 162 -15.75 0.12 8.04
N HIS A 163 -14.44 0.32 7.90
CA HIS A 163 -13.72 0.46 6.65
C HIS A 163 -12.57 -0.55 6.56
N LEU A 164 -12.46 -1.24 5.42
CA LEU A 164 -11.36 -2.18 5.17
C LEU A 164 -10.61 -1.84 3.88
N GLU A 165 -9.32 -1.58 4.00
CA GLU A 165 -8.42 -1.36 2.87
C GLU A 165 -7.76 -2.66 2.40
N SER A 166 -7.91 -3.04 1.13
CA SER A 166 -7.14 -4.13 0.52
C SER A 166 -5.66 -3.76 0.45
N PHE A 167 -4.77 -4.71 0.69
CA PHE A 167 -3.32 -4.59 0.42
C PHE A 167 -2.89 -5.30 -0.89
N GLY A 168 -3.86 -5.81 -1.67
CA GLY A 168 -3.64 -6.55 -2.92
C GLY A 168 -2.87 -5.78 -3.98
N GLY A 169 -2.91 -4.45 -3.94
CA GLY A 169 -2.20 -3.59 -4.90
C GLY A 169 -0.76 -3.33 -4.53
N CYS A 170 -0.30 -3.85 -3.39
CA CYS A 170 1.07 -3.69 -2.91
C CYS A 170 1.83 -5.01 -2.95
N MET A 171 1.25 -6.10 -2.42
CA MET A 171 1.86 -7.44 -2.40
C MET A 171 3.33 -7.43 -1.93
N LEU A 172 4.27 -7.79 -2.81
CA LEU A 172 5.72 -7.83 -2.52
C LEU A 172 6.39 -6.45 -2.62
N GLY A 173 5.66 -5.41 -3.02
CA GLY A 173 6.11 -4.03 -3.07
C GLY A 173 6.93 -3.63 -4.31
N GLN A 174 7.55 -4.58 -5.00
CA GLN A 174 8.36 -4.33 -6.19
C GLN A 174 8.30 -5.50 -7.17
N LEU A 175 8.57 -5.20 -8.44
CA LEU A 175 8.63 -6.18 -9.54
C LEU A 175 7.34 -6.98 -9.74
N CYS A 176 6.19 -6.49 -9.28
CA CYS A 176 4.90 -7.08 -9.58
C CYS A 176 4.25 -6.24 -10.70
N PRO A 177 4.04 -6.79 -11.92
CA PRO A 177 3.44 -6.02 -13.00
C PRO A 177 2.09 -5.42 -12.59
N PRO A 178 1.80 -4.16 -12.97
CA PRO A 178 0.64 -3.43 -12.46
C PRO A 178 -0.71 -4.13 -12.65
N SER A 179 -0.89 -4.87 -13.74
CA SER A 179 -2.14 -5.60 -14.01
C SER A 179 -2.48 -6.62 -12.93
N LEU A 180 -1.48 -7.34 -12.40
CA LEU A 180 -1.69 -8.29 -11.29
C LEU A 180 -2.04 -7.56 -9.99
N LEU A 181 -1.39 -6.44 -9.70
CA LEU A 181 -1.67 -5.64 -8.50
C LEU A 181 -3.10 -5.05 -8.53
N VAL A 182 -3.52 -4.56 -9.70
CA VAL A 182 -4.89 -4.08 -9.93
C VAL A 182 -5.88 -5.23 -9.73
N ALA A 183 -5.64 -6.38 -10.36
CA ALA A 183 -6.53 -7.55 -10.26
C ALA A 183 -6.69 -8.03 -8.81
N LEU A 184 -5.59 -8.19 -8.08
CA LEU A 184 -5.62 -8.64 -6.68
C LEU A 184 -6.37 -7.65 -5.78
N SER A 185 -6.20 -6.34 -5.98
CA SER A 185 -6.94 -5.32 -5.24
C SER A 185 -8.45 -5.45 -5.46
N VAL A 186 -8.88 -5.54 -6.72
CA VAL A 186 -10.29 -5.66 -7.08
C VAL A 186 -10.88 -6.94 -6.51
N LEU A 187 -10.19 -8.08 -6.66
CA LEU A 187 -10.65 -9.37 -6.16
C LEU A 187 -10.77 -9.38 -4.63
N GLU A 188 -9.84 -8.77 -3.90
CA GLU A 188 -9.97 -8.62 -2.44
C GLU A 188 -11.15 -7.70 -2.08
N GLY A 189 -11.38 -6.63 -2.84
CA GLY A 189 -12.58 -5.79 -2.70
C GLY A 189 -13.89 -6.56 -2.90
N VAL A 190 -13.94 -7.46 -3.90
CA VAL A 190 -15.10 -8.35 -4.14
C VAL A 190 -15.29 -9.32 -2.98
N PHE A 191 -14.20 -9.89 -2.45
CA PHE A 191 -14.23 -10.73 -1.26
C PHE A 191 -14.81 -9.97 -0.05
N PHE A 192 -14.34 -8.73 0.22
CA PHE A 192 -14.87 -7.92 1.33
C PHE A 192 -16.36 -7.64 1.15
N LYS A 193 -16.79 -7.27 -0.07
CA LYS A 193 -18.19 -7.06 -0.43
C LYS A 193 -19.03 -8.32 -0.16
N GLN A 194 -18.54 -9.49 -0.56
CA GLN A 194 -19.23 -10.77 -0.36
C GLN A 194 -19.42 -11.09 1.14
N HIS A 195 -18.47 -10.70 1.99
CA HIS A 195 -18.54 -10.85 3.45
C HIS A 195 -19.18 -9.66 4.19
N GLY A 196 -19.94 -8.82 3.47
CA GLY A 196 -20.85 -7.85 4.08
C GLY A 196 -20.28 -6.45 4.31
N LEU A 197 -19.01 -6.18 3.95
CA LEU A 197 -18.43 -4.84 4.07
C LEU A 197 -19.14 -3.86 3.13
N ARG A 198 -19.25 -2.61 3.61
CA ARG A 198 -19.94 -1.53 2.91
C ARG A 198 -19.05 -0.36 2.52
N SER A 199 -17.88 -0.25 3.16
CA SER A 199 -16.86 0.77 2.89
C SER A 199 -15.50 0.10 2.77
N VAL A 200 -14.81 0.29 1.64
CA VAL A 200 -13.52 -0.35 1.35
C VAL A 200 -12.55 0.60 0.67
N SER A 201 -11.26 0.28 0.71
CA SER A 201 -10.25 0.92 -0.13
C SER A 201 -9.51 -0.08 -0.97
N LEU A 202 -9.08 0.35 -2.15
CA LEU A 202 -8.23 -0.44 -3.04
C LEU A 202 -6.85 0.19 -3.12
N SER A 203 -5.83 -0.60 -2.76
CA SER A 203 -4.45 -0.13 -2.81
C SER A 203 -3.87 -0.22 -4.23
N TYR A 204 -2.82 0.55 -4.47
CA TYR A 204 -1.86 0.35 -5.55
C TYR A 204 -0.51 0.88 -5.09
N ALA A 205 0.56 0.09 -5.22
CA ALA A 205 1.92 0.58 -4.99
C ALA A 205 2.49 1.14 -6.29
N GLN A 206 3.01 2.37 -6.24
CA GLN A 206 3.75 2.95 -7.34
C GLN A 206 4.87 2.00 -7.79
N GLN A 207 5.02 1.83 -9.11
CA GLN A 207 6.05 0.99 -9.71
C GLN A 207 7.16 1.85 -10.33
N THR A 208 7.74 1.39 -11.44
CA THR A 208 8.99 1.91 -12.00
C THR A 208 8.76 2.89 -13.16
N HIS A 209 7.53 3.00 -13.67
CA HIS A 209 7.21 3.82 -14.83
C HIS A 209 5.90 4.60 -14.64
N ARG A 210 6.01 5.94 -14.67
CA ARG A 210 4.90 6.85 -14.40
C ARG A 210 3.69 6.65 -15.32
N GLY A 211 3.91 6.47 -16.62
CA GLY A 211 2.80 6.24 -17.57
C GLY A 211 2.06 4.94 -17.29
N GLN A 212 2.79 3.91 -16.85
CA GLN A 212 2.21 2.61 -16.53
C GLN A 212 1.42 2.67 -15.21
N ASP A 213 1.92 3.43 -14.23
CA ASP A 213 1.21 3.69 -12.98
C ASP A 213 -0.09 4.50 -13.19
N VAL A 214 -0.08 5.49 -14.11
CA VAL A 214 -1.29 6.21 -14.52
C VAL A 214 -2.31 5.23 -15.10
N GLU A 215 -1.90 4.38 -16.03
CA GLU A 215 -2.79 3.39 -16.63
C GLU A 215 -3.35 2.42 -15.58
N ALA A 216 -2.53 1.97 -14.64
CA ALA A 216 -2.94 1.07 -13.56
C ALA A 216 -3.97 1.69 -12.61
N LEU A 217 -3.77 2.94 -12.20
CA LEU A 217 -4.71 3.64 -11.32
C LEU A 217 -6.06 3.90 -12.01
N LEU A 218 -6.05 4.23 -13.31
CA LEU A 218 -7.27 4.37 -14.10
C LEU A 218 -7.98 3.02 -14.33
N ALA A 219 -7.21 1.96 -14.57
CA ALA A 219 -7.74 0.59 -14.69
C ALA A 219 -8.38 0.13 -13.37
N LEU A 220 -7.72 0.38 -12.23
CA LEU A 220 -8.24 0.05 -10.90
C LEU A 220 -9.58 0.72 -10.64
N ARG A 221 -9.72 2.01 -10.97
CA ARG A 221 -11.00 2.73 -10.84
C ARG A 221 -12.09 2.15 -11.73
N THR A 222 -11.75 1.82 -12.97
CA THR A 222 -12.70 1.24 -13.94
C THR A 222 -13.25 -0.09 -13.40
N LEU A 223 -12.36 -1.01 -13.01
CA LEU A 223 -12.76 -2.31 -12.46
C LEU A 223 -13.46 -2.20 -11.10
N ALA A 224 -13.03 -1.26 -10.24
CA ALA A 224 -13.72 -0.98 -8.98
C ALA A 224 -15.18 -0.55 -9.20
N ALA A 225 -15.43 0.36 -10.16
CA ALA A 225 -16.77 0.81 -10.48
C ALA A 225 -17.68 -0.33 -10.97
N GLU A 226 -17.13 -1.26 -11.76
CA GLU A 226 -17.83 -2.42 -12.30
C GLU A 226 -18.15 -3.48 -11.23
N HIS A 227 -17.20 -3.80 -10.34
CA HIS A 227 -17.35 -4.91 -9.40
C HIS A 227 -17.87 -4.49 -8.01
N LEU A 228 -17.60 -3.26 -7.58
CA LEU A 228 -17.92 -2.75 -6.24
C LEU A 228 -19.13 -1.81 -6.24
N THR A 229 -20.00 -1.89 -7.24
CA THR A 229 -21.25 -1.13 -7.28
C THR A 229 -22.02 -1.32 -5.96
N GLY A 230 -22.50 -0.20 -5.39
CA GLY A 230 -23.25 -0.16 -4.13
C GLY A 230 -22.39 -0.11 -2.86
N LEU A 231 -21.07 -0.11 -2.97
CA LEU A 231 -20.14 0.14 -1.86
C LEU A 231 -19.63 1.58 -1.89
N ASP A 232 -19.32 2.11 -0.72
CA ASP A 232 -18.41 3.24 -0.58
C ASP A 232 -16.99 2.75 -0.83
N TRP A 233 -16.27 3.34 -1.79
CA TRP A 233 -14.90 2.95 -2.06
C TRP A 233 -14.04 4.12 -2.54
N HIS A 234 -12.73 4.02 -2.28
CA HIS A 234 -11.72 4.93 -2.81
C HIS A 234 -10.40 4.21 -3.06
N VAL A 235 -9.45 4.91 -3.70
CA VAL A 235 -8.13 4.37 -4.05
C VAL A 235 -7.07 4.92 -3.09
N VAL A 236 -6.10 4.06 -2.75
CA VAL A 236 -4.95 4.41 -1.92
C VAL A 236 -3.67 4.10 -2.70
N LEU A 237 -2.89 5.15 -3.02
CA LEU A 237 -1.56 4.99 -3.59
C LEU A 237 -0.54 4.78 -2.46
N TYR A 238 0.41 3.88 -2.66
CA TYR A 238 1.58 3.75 -1.80
C TYR A 238 2.79 4.26 -2.56
N THR A 239 3.55 5.18 -1.94
CA THR A 239 4.87 5.53 -2.44
C THR A 239 5.71 4.26 -2.60
N TYR A 240 6.48 4.21 -3.69
CA TYR A 240 7.26 3.06 -4.14
C TYR A 240 7.82 2.21 -2.98
N MET A 241 7.52 0.91 -3.02
CA MET A 241 7.74 0.02 -1.89
C MET A 241 9.02 -0.83 -2.00
N GLY A 242 9.77 -0.71 -3.10
CA GLY A 242 11.04 -1.38 -3.29
C GLY A 242 12.23 -0.69 -2.63
N VAL A 243 13.43 -0.97 -3.14
CA VAL A 243 14.68 -0.35 -2.67
C VAL A 243 14.61 1.17 -2.82
N PHE A 244 14.76 1.91 -1.72
CA PHE A 244 14.49 3.35 -1.66
C PHE A 244 15.74 4.19 -2.00
N PRO A 245 15.60 5.38 -2.61
CA PRO A 245 16.71 6.31 -2.85
C PRO A 245 17.54 6.59 -1.60
N ARG A 246 18.87 6.63 -1.74
CA ARG A 246 19.78 6.86 -0.60
C ARG A 246 20.02 8.34 -0.32
N THR A 247 19.95 9.16 -1.36
CA THR A 247 20.08 10.61 -1.25
C THR A 247 18.78 11.22 -0.75
N THR A 248 18.86 12.23 0.11
CA THR A 248 17.67 12.97 0.55
C THR A 248 16.92 13.58 -0.63
N GLY A 249 17.65 14.11 -1.63
CA GLY A 249 17.05 14.68 -2.84
C GLY A 249 16.29 13.64 -3.66
N GLY A 250 16.84 12.44 -3.87
CA GLY A 250 16.18 11.36 -4.58
C GLY A 250 14.94 10.85 -3.83
N ALA A 251 15.04 10.69 -2.52
CA ALA A 251 13.93 10.24 -1.68
C ALA A 251 12.75 11.23 -1.68
N LEU A 252 13.04 12.53 -1.54
CA LEU A 252 12.02 13.58 -1.65
C LEU A 252 11.48 13.70 -3.07
N GLY A 253 12.33 13.54 -4.09
CA GLY A 253 11.90 13.52 -5.49
C GLY A 253 10.89 12.41 -5.78
N LEU A 254 11.15 11.20 -5.28
CA LEU A 254 10.23 10.07 -5.40
C LEU A 254 8.92 10.30 -4.64
N LEU A 255 8.98 10.86 -3.43
CA LEU A 255 7.78 11.22 -2.67
C LEU A 255 6.91 12.25 -3.40
N ARG A 256 7.52 13.30 -3.98
CA ARG A 256 6.82 14.31 -4.79
C ARG A 256 6.19 13.68 -6.02
N ASP A 257 6.92 12.79 -6.70
CA ASP A 257 6.42 12.08 -7.88
C ASP A 257 5.18 11.23 -7.54
N SER A 258 5.20 10.50 -6.41
CA SER A 258 4.02 9.78 -5.88
C SER A 258 2.84 10.71 -5.60
N ALA A 259 3.09 11.86 -4.96
CA ALA A 259 2.03 12.82 -4.60
C ALA A 259 1.37 13.46 -5.82
N GLN A 260 2.18 13.81 -6.82
CA GLN A 260 1.68 14.32 -8.10
C GLN A 260 0.93 13.22 -8.86
N LEU A 261 1.42 11.98 -8.87
CA LEU A 261 0.72 10.84 -9.47
C LEU A 261 -0.65 10.61 -8.82
N ALA A 262 -0.73 10.65 -7.48
CA ALA A 262 -1.99 10.54 -6.76
C ALA A 262 -2.99 11.64 -7.17
N SER A 263 -2.55 12.90 -7.18
CA SER A 263 -3.37 14.05 -7.56
C SER A 263 -3.88 13.96 -9.01
N LEU A 264 -3.00 13.66 -9.97
CA LEU A 264 -3.33 13.57 -11.40
C LEU A 264 -4.30 12.44 -11.74
N THR A 265 -4.28 11.35 -10.97
CA THR A 265 -5.16 10.17 -11.15
C THR A 265 -6.42 10.23 -10.29
N GLY A 266 -6.58 11.30 -9.51
CA GLY A 266 -7.71 11.48 -8.59
C GLY A 266 -7.68 10.59 -7.37
N THR A 267 -6.55 9.96 -7.07
CA THR A 267 -6.36 9.12 -5.88
C THR A 267 -6.62 9.91 -4.61
N GLU A 268 -7.44 9.35 -3.73
CA GLU A 268 -7.96 10.03 -2.55
C GLU A 268 -6.97 9.99 -1.39
N ARG A 269 -6.13 8.95 -1.34
CA ARG A 269 -5.17 8.72 -0.26
C ARG A 269 -3.78 8.32 -0.75
N LEU A 270 -2.75 8.81 -0.07
CA LEU A 270 -1.34 8.46 -0.30
C LEU A 270 -0.68 7.99 1.01
N ILE A 271 -0.09 6.80 0.98
CA ILE A 271 0.82 6.34 2.03
C ILE A 271 2.22 6.85 1.74
N VAL A 272 2.70 7.78 2.57
CA VAL A 272 3.99 8.43 2.38
C VAL A 272 5.15 7.57 2.90
N LYS A 273 6.32 7.74 2.29
CA LYS A 273 7.60 7.30 2.83
C LYS A 273 8.47 8.50 3.17
N THR A 274 9.46 8.29 4.04
CA THR A 274 10.39 9.35 4.46
C THR A 274 11.79 9.09 3.88
N PRO A 275 12.65 10.11 3.76
CA PRO A 275 14.05 9.91 3.41
C PRO A 275 14.83 8.99 4.37
N ALA A 276 14.33 8.81 5.61
CA ALA A 276 14.95 7.91 6.58
C ALA A 276 14.83 6.43 6.18
N GLU A 277 13.88 6.07 5.31
CA GLU A 277 13.55 4.69 4.91
C GLU A 277 14.79 3.87 4.46
N ALA A 278 15.73 4.51 3.76
CA ALA A 278 16.94 3.82 3.29
C ALA A 278 17.93 3.49 4.41
N HIS A 279 17.75 4.04 5.61
CA HIS A 279 18.78 4.06 6.67
C HIS A 279 18.29 3.59 8.04
N ARG A 280 17.06 3.93 8.45
CA ARG A 280 16.52 3.68 9.79
C ARG A 280 15.00 3.80 9.87
N ILE A 281 14.43 3.44 11.02
CA ILE A 281 13.04 3.77 11.35
C ILE A 281 12.88 5.32 11.41
N PRO A 282 11.86 5.91 10.77
CA PRO A 282 11.62 7.35 10.81
C PRO A 282 11.28 7.87 12.21
N THR A 283 11.71 9.10 12.50
CA THR A 283 11.21 9.83 13.68
C THR A 283 9.82 10.41 13.41
N ILE A 284 9.15 10.91 14.45
CA ILE A 284 7.88 11.64 14.30
C ILE A 284 8.06 12.86 13.37
N GLN A 285 9.18 13.58 13.50
CA GLN A 285 9.47 14.76 12.67
C GLN A 285 9.74 14.39 11.20
N ASP A 286 10.45 13.28 10.96
CA ASP A 286 10.64 12.76 9.60
C ASP A 286 9.28 12.46 8.92
N ASN A 287 8.35 11.87 9.67
CA ASN A 287 6.99 11.59 9.20
C ASN A 287 6.20 12.88 8.91
N VAL A 288 6.18 13.85 9.83
CA VAL A 288 5.49 15.14 9.63
C VAL A 288 6.02 15.86 8.40
N HIS A 289 7.34 15.93 8.25
CA HIS A 289 7.97 16.56 7.08
C HIS A 289 7.54 15.90 5.77
N ALA A 290 7.52 14.57 5.71
CA ALA A 290 7.09 13.85 4.52
C ALA A 290 5.60 14.08 4.19
N LEU A 291 4.73 14.17 5.20
CA LEU A 291 3.31 14.47 5.00
C LEU A 291 3.11 15.85 4.38
N GLU A 292 3.76 16.87 4.93
CA GLU A 292 3.68 18.25 4.43
C GLU A 292 4.30 18.39 3.04
N GLU A 293 5.41 17.70 2.78
CA GLU A 293 6.03 17.67 1.46
C GLU A 293 5.11 17.08 0.40
N ALA A 294 4.51 15.92 0.69
CA ALA A 294 3.58 15.27 -0.22
C ALA A 294 2.33 16.13 -0.46
N ALA A 295 1.78 16.76 0.57
CA ALA A 295 0.63 17.65 0.43
C ALA A 295 0.94 18.86 -0.49
N ARG A 296 2.12 19.48 -0.34
CA ARG A 296 2.55 20.58 -1.22
C ARG A 296 2.69 20.13 -2.67
N ALA A 297 3.38 19.01 -2.91
CA ALA A 297 3.59 18.48 -4.25
C ALA A 297 2.28 18.07 -4.95
N ALA A 298 1.31 17.51 -4.21
CA ALA A 298 0.00 17.21 -4.75
C ALA A 298 -0.79 18.48 -5.14
N ALA A 299 -0.62 19.57 -4.39
CA ALA A 299 -1.27 20.85 -4.65
C ALA A 299 -0.74 21.56 -5.90
N GLU A 300 0.54 21.39 -6.25
CA GLU A 300 1.16 21.98 -7.45
C GLU A 300 0.47 21.57 -8.75
N VAL A 301 -0.05 20.35 -8.80
CA VAL A 301 -0.75 19.78 -9.96
C VAL A 301 -2.26 19.67 -9.75
N HIS A 302 -2.79 20.30 -8.69
CA HIS A 302 -4.21 20.23 -8.38
C HIS A 302 -5.07 20.75 -9.54
N GLY A 303 -6.16 20.04 -9.84
CA GLY A 303 -7.05 20.34 -10.95
C GLY A 303 -6.58 19.80 -12.32
N GLN A 304 -5.32 19.34 -12.44
CA GLN A 304 -4.84 18.65 -13.62
C GLN A 304 -5.27 17.18 -13.59
N ARG A 305 -5.38 16.55 -14.76
CA ARG A 305 -5.72 15.13 -14.91
C ARG A 305 -4.80 14.47 -15.91
N ALA A 306 -4.26 13.32 -15.54
CA ALA A 306 -3.55 12.46 -16.47
C ALA A 306 -4.55 11.66 -17.31
N ALA A 307 -4.19 11.39 -18.56
CA ALA A 307 -4.87 10.45 -19.43
C ALA A 307 -3.93 9.28 -19.71
N ALA A 308 -4.47 8.06 -19.79
CA ALA A 308 -3.75 6.91 -20.32
C ALA A 308 -4.09 6.75 -21.81
N ASP A 309 -3.08 6.44 -22.61
CA ASP A 309 -3.21 6.10 -24.03
C ASP A 309 -3.36 4.59 -24.27
N GLY A 310 -3.25 3.78 -23.20
CA GLY A 310 -3.38 2.33 -23.25
C GLY A 310 -2.13 1.61 -23.76
N GLU A 311 -0.96 2.27 -23.74
CA GLU A 311 0.31 1.71 -24.21
C GLU A 311 0.66 0.36 -23.57
N PHE A 312 0.31 0.14 -22.30
CA PHE A 312 0.76 -1.03 -21.53
C PHE A 312 -0.32 -2.12 -21.40
N GLY A 313 -1.56 -1.87 -21.80
CA GLY A 313 -2.65 -2.85 -21.76
C GLY A 313 -3.07 -3.32 -20.36
N VAL A 314 -2.78 -2.53 -19.31
CA VAL A 314 -2.98 -2.88 -17.90
C VAL A 314 -4.43 -3.24 -17.61
N LEU A 315 -5.39 -2.48 -18.16
CA LEU A 315 -6.81 -2.74 -17.95
C LEU A 315 -7.23 -4.09 -18.55
N ALA A 316 -6.78 -4.41 -19.77
CA ALA A 316 -7.15 -5.65 -20.44
C ALA A 316 -6.60 -6.87 -19.69
N GLU A 317 -5.33 -6.82 -19.27
CA GLU A 317 -4.72 -7.89 -18.48
C GLU A 317 -5.38 -8.04 -17.11
N ALA A 318 -5.59 -6.94 -16.38
CA ALA A 318 -6.21 -6.97 -15.06
C ALA A 318 -7.64 -7.53 -15.13
N ARG A 319 -8.41 -7.12 -16.14
CA ARG A 319 -9.75 -7.65 -16.40
C ARG A 319 -9.74 -9.15 -16.65
N ALA A 320 -8.85 -9.64 -17.53
CA ALA A 320 -8.72 -11.06 -17.82
C ALA A 320 -8.41 -11.88 -16.55
N LEU A 321 -7.56 -11.35 -15.67
CA LEU A 321 -7.27 -11.97 -14.37
C LEU A 321 -8.48 -11.99 -13.44
N VAL A 322 -9.17 -10.84 -13.29
CA VAL A 322 -10.36 -10.73 -12.43
C VAL A 322 -11.46 -11.68 -12.89
N GLU A 323 -11.82 -11.64 -14.17
CA GLU A 323 -12.87 -12.48 -14.76
C GLU A 323 -12.51 -13.97 -14.63
N ALA A 324 -11.28 -14.36 -14.99
CA ALA A 324 -10.86 -15.75 -14.88
C ALA A 324 -10.89 -16.28 -13.44
N VAL A 325 -10.65 -15.45 -12.43
CA VAL A 325 -10.76 -15.87 -11.02
C VAL A 325 -12.22 -15.96 -10.60
N LEU A 326 -13.04 -14.96 -10.91
CA LEU A 326 -14.46 -14.96 -10.53
C LEU A 326 -15.26 -16.09 -11.22
N ASP A 327 -14.84 -16.53 -12.41
CA ASP A 327 -15.43 -17.67 -13.13
C ASP A 327 -15.09 -19.04 -12.52
N ILE A 328 -14.08 -19.12 -11.64
CA ILE A 328 -13.70 -20.40 -10.99
C ILE A 328 -14.79 -20.86 -10.02
N HIS A 329 -15.32 -19.96 -9.21
CA HIS A 329 -16.25 -20.29 -8.15
C HIS A 329 -17.02 -19.05 -7.66
N PRO A 330 -18.34 -19.14 -7.36
CA PRO A 330 -19.13 -17.98 -6.90
C PRO A 330 -18.73 -17.46 -5.50
N ASP A 331 -18.15 -18.31 -4.66
CA ASP A 331 -17.47 -17.91 -3.43
C ASP A 331 -16.03 -17.47 -3.74
N THR A 332 -15.74 -16.18 -3.54
CA THR A 332 -14.46 -15.55 -3.88
C THR A 332 -13.30 -16.13 -3.05
N GLY A 333 -13.54 -16.55 -1.81
CA GLY A 333 -12.53 -17.20 -0.97
C GLY A 333 -12.05 -18.52 -1.57
N ARG A 334 -12.99 -19.37 -1.99
CA ARG A 334 -12.69 -20.61 -2.72
C ARG A 334 -12.05 -20.33 -4.07
N ALA A 335 -12.53 -19.31 -4.80
CA ALA A 335 -11.95 -18.89 -6.06
C ALA A 335 -10.46 -18.52 -5.91
N PHE A 336 -10.07 -17.76 -4.88
CA PHE A 336 -8.66 -17.47 -4.59
C PHE A 336 -7.83 -18.74 -4.37
N THR A 337 -8.27 -19.63 -3.48
CA THR A 337 -7.50 -20.84 -3.18
C THR A 337 -7.29 -21.71 -4.43
N GLU A 338 -8.32 -21.80 -5.28
CA GLU A 338 -8.29 -22.60 -6.49
C GLU A 338 -7.50 -21.91 -7.62
N ALA A 339 -7.55 -20.58 -7.71
CA ALA A 339 -6.77 -19.80 -8.67
C ALA A 339 -5.26 -19.97 -8.45
N PHE A 340 -4.79 -19.85 -7.20
CA PHE A 340 -3.39 -20.08 -6.86
C PHE A 340 -2.99 -21.56 -7.06
N ARG A 341 -3.83 -22.50 -6.63
CA ARG A 341 -3.59 -23.95 -6.82
C ARG A 341 -3.45 -24.33 -8.30
N ARG A 342 -4.23 -23.71 -9.18
CA ARG A 342 -4.19 -23.93 -10.65
C ARG A 342 -3.14 -23.08 -11.37
N GLY A 343 -2.56 -22.08 -10.71
CA GLY A 343 -1.65 -21.10 -11.32
C GLY A 343 -2.35 -20.08 -12.24
N VAL A 344 -3.65 -19.86 -12.06
CA VAL A 344 -4.42 -18.76 -12.70
C VAL A 344 -4.01 -17.41 -12.09
N LEU A 345 -3.61 -17.41 -10.82
CA LEU A 345 -2.86 -16.34 -10.17
C LEU A 345 -1.49 -16.89 -9.74
N ASP A 346 -0.43 -16.14 -10.02
CA ASP A 346 0.93 -16.48 -9.62
C ASP A 346 1.80 -15.21 -9.51
N VAL A 347 2.28 -14.94 -8.30
CA VAL A 347 2.96 -13.68 -7.96
C VAL A 347 4.46 -13.83 -8.23
N PRO A 348 5.06 -13.02 -9.12
CA PRO A 348 6.47 -13.16 -9.47
C PRO A 348 7.34 -12.95 -8.22
N TYR A 349 8.37 -13.79 -8.07
CA TYR A 349 9.31 -13.77 -6.93
C TYR A 349 8.72 -14.09 -5.54
N CYS A 350 7.43 -14.46 -5.45
CA CYS A 350 6.83 -14.86 -4.19
C CYS A 350 7.32 -16.25 -3.77
N LEU A 351 7.82 -16.37 -2.53
CA LEU A 351 8.37 -17.61 -1.97
C LEU A 351 7.33 -18.45 -1.21
N HIS A 352 6.08 -18.00 -1.13
CA HIS A 352 5.02 -18.72 -0.43
C HIS A 352 4.78 -20.10 -1.07
N ALA A 353 4.50 -21.12 -0.26
CA ALA A 353 4.33 -22.51 -0.73
C ALA A 353 3.10 -22.68 -1.64
N ASP A 354 2.05 -21.90 -1.42
CA ASP A 354 0.84 -21.89 -2.26
C ASP A 354 0.98 -21.07 -3.54
N ASN A 355 2.11 -20.37 -3.73
CA ASN A 355 2.40 -19.68 -4.99
C ASN A 355 3.11 -20.62 -5.96
N ALA A 356 2.64 -20.73 -7.20
CA ALA A 356 3.16 -21.72 -8.17
C ALA A 356 4.61 -21.42 -8.63
N GLN A 357 5.07 -20.17 -8.51
CA GLN A 357 6.44 -19.74 -8.82
C GLN A 357 6.84 -19.94 -10.30
N ARG A 358 5.87 -19.98 -11.20
CA ARG A 358 6.04 -20.14 -12.65
C ARG A 358 6.04 -18.79 -13.39
N THR A 359 5.75 -17.68 -12.71
CA THR A 359 5.80 -16.34 -13.30
C THR A 359 7.12 -15.63 -13.07
N ARG A 360 7.53 -14.82 -14.04
CA ARG A 360 8.67 -13.90 -13.91
C ARG A 360 8.33 -12.59 -14.59
N SER A 361 8.70 -11.50 -13.94
CA SER A 361 8.58 -10.14 -14.46
C SER A 361 9.95 -9.52 -14.62
N TYR A 362 10.05 -8.48 -15.45
CA TYR A 362 11.28 -7.73 -15.64
C TYR A 362 10.99 -6.27 -15.95
N ILE A 363 12.01 -5.41 -15.84
CA ILE A 363 11.94 -4.01 -16.27
C ILE A 363 12.51 -3.91 -17.70
N ASP A 364 11.71 -3.41 -18.64
CA ASP A 364 12.12 -3.25 -20.03
C ASP A 364 12.97 -1.99 -20.28
N GLY A 365 13.39 -1.78 -21.53
CA GLY A 365 14.24 -0.64 -21.90
C GLY A 365 13.58 0.74 -21.71
N ARG A 366 12.26 0.80 -21.51
CA ARG A 366 11.52 2.02 -21.19
C ARG A 366 11.43 2.26 -19.68
N GLY A 367 11.85 1.30 -18.86
CA GLY A 367 11.68 1.35 -17.41
C GLY A 367 10.34 0.78 -16.93
N SER A 368 9.53 0.18 -17.82
CA SER A 368 8.21 -0.39 -17.46
C SER A 368 8.29 -1.85 -17.06
N LEU A 369 7.41 -2.30 -16.16
CA LEU A 369 7.34 -3.70 -15.74
C LEU A 369 6.58 -4.54 -16.77
N GLN A 370 7.20 -5.64 -17.21
CA GLN A 370 6.68 -6.54 -18.23
C GLN A 370 6.73 -8.00 -17.76
N TRP A 371 5.91 -8.85 -18.38
CA TRP A 371 5.91 -10.29 -18.11
C TRP A 371 6.98 -11.01 -18.94
N HIS A 372 7.99 -11.57 -18.28
CA HIS A 372 8.93 -12.51 -18.92
C HIS A 372 8.28 -13.89 -19.08
N ALA A 373 7.56 -14.35 -18.07
CA ALA A 373 6.80 -15.59 -18.08
C ALA A 373 5.52 -15.42 -17.25
N THR A 374 4.39 -15.95 -17.76
CA THR A 374 3.06 -15.83 -17.13
C THR A 374 2.57 -17.13 -16.50
N GLY A 375 3.31 -18.22 -16.63
CA GLY A 375 2.92 -19.51 -16.05
C GLY A 375 1.59 -20.01 -16.64
N GLY A 376 0.58 -20.15 -15.78
CA GLY A 376 -0.80 -20.53 -16.18
C GLY A 376 -1.78 -19.37 -16.20
N MET A 377 -1.31 -18.12 -15.99
CA MET A 377 -2.19 -16.96 -15.95
C MET A 377 -2.78 -16.65 -17.33
N PRO A 378 -4.02 -16.14 -17.41
CA PRO A 378 -4.75 -15.85 -18.65
C PRO A 378 -4.28 -14.57 -19.36
N ILE A 379 -2.97 -14.32 -19.38
CA ILE A 379 -2.35 -13.15 -19.98
C ILE A 379 -1.10 -13.55 -20.77
N ALA A 380 -0.76 -12.73 -21.77
CA ALA A 380 0.38 -12.99 -22.64
C ALA A 380 1.71 -12.60 -21.95
N ALA A 381 2.74 -13.40 -22.18
CA ALA A 381 4.10 -12.97 -21.86
C ALA A 381 4.63 -12.06 -22.99
N SER A 382 5.45 -11.08 -22.61
CA SER A 382 6.18 -10.20 -23.51
C SER A 382 7.68 -10.30 -23.22
N PRO A 383 8.33 -11.46 -23.44
CA PRO A 383 9.73 -11.64 -23.09
C PRO A 383 10.65 -10.77 -23.98
N GLN A 384 11.72 -10.23 -23.39
CA GLN A 384 12.70 -9.45 -24.14
C GLN A 384 13.45 -10.34 -25.16
N PRO A 385 13.50 -9.96 -26.46
CA PRO A 385 14.25 -10.70 -27.46
C PRO A 385 15.73 -10.87 -27.07
N GLY A 386 16.24 -12.10 -27.14
CA GLY A 386 17.64 -12.42 -26.80
C GLY A 386 17.92 -12.63 -25.30
N ARG A 387 16.91 -12.57 -24.43
CA ARG A 387 17.02 -12.90 -23.00
C ARG A 387 16.12 -14.09 -22.63
N ASP A 388 16.63 -15.29 -22.89
CA ASP A 388 15.91 -16.53 -22.58
C ASP A 388 15.72 -16.74 -21.07
N ARG A 389 16.62 -16.22 -20.23
CA ARG A 389 16.58 -16.35 -18.75
C ARG A 389 17.13 -15.11 -18.06
N LEU A 390 16.46 -14.68 -16.99
CA LEU A 390 16.96 -13.66 -16.05
C LEU A 390 18.04 -14.25 -15.14
N ARG A 391 19.16 -13.54 -14.99
CA ARG A 391 20.27 -13.86 -14.09
C ARG A 391 20.12 -13.14 -12.76
N ALA A 392 20.90 -13.54 -11.76
CA ALA A 392 20.92 -12.88 -10.45
C ALA A 392 21.30 -11.39 -10.55
N ASP A 393 22.28 -11.06 -11.40
CA ASP A 393 22.70 -9.67 -11.63
C ASP A 393 21.58 -8.84 -12.29
N ASP A 394 20.80 -9.44 -13.19
CA ASP A 394 19.64 -8.77 -13.78
C ASP A 394 18.61 -8.44 -12.69
N LEU A 395 18.36 -9.37 -11.76
CA LEU A 395 17.45 -9.14 -10.64
C LEU A 395 17.94 -8.00 -9.74
N LEU A 396 19.23 -8.00 -9.36
CA LEU A 396 19.80 -6.93 -8.54
C LEU A 396 19.68 -5.56 -9.21
N GLY A 397 19.97 -5.47 -10.52
CA GLY A 397 19.80 -4.24 -11.29
C GLY A 397 18.35 -3.76 -11.32
N MET A 398 17.38 -4.67 -11.49
CA MET A 398 15.96 -4.32 -11.47
C MET A 398 15.49 -3.84 -10.09
N LEU A 399 15.98 -4.45 -9.01
CA LEU A 399 15.65 -4.04 -7.65
C LEU A 399 16.13 -2.61 -7.33
N SER A 400 17.30 -2.24 -7.86
CA SER A 400 17.90 -0.91 -7.65
C SER A 400 17.44 0.16 -8.65
N HIS A 401 16.68 -0.20 -9.69
CA HIS A 401 16.34 0.69 -10.80
C HIS A 401 15.75 2.04 -10.38
N THR A 402 14.70 2.03 -9.55
CA THR A 402 14.05 3.25 -9.03
C THR A 402 14.99 4.04 -8.12
N GLN A 403 15.71 3.36 -7.21
CA GLN A 403 16.71 4.00 -6.33
C GLN A 403 17.74 4.77 -7.17
N GLU A 404 18.35 4.11 -8.15
CA GLU A 404 19.40 4.68 -8.98
C GLU A 404 18.89 5.84 -9.83
N SER A 405 17.70 5.71 -10.42
CA SER A 405 17.11 6.74 -11.27
C SER A 405 16.85 8.05 -10.51
N PHE A 406 16.26 7.96 -9.31
CA PHE A 406 16.00 9.14 -8.48
C PHE A 406 17.27 9.71 -7.82
N ASP A 407 18.20 8.86 -7.39
CA ASP A 407 19.49 9.32 -6.85
C ASP A 407 20.33 10.05 -7.93
N GLN A 408 20.39 9.52 -9.15
CA GLN A 408 21.10 10.15 -10.27
C GLN A 408 20.48 11.49 -10.66
N ALA A 409 19.15 11.57 -10.75
CA ALA A 409 18.45 12.81 -11.05
C ALA A 409 18.71 13.91 -9.99
N ALA A 410 18.74 13.53 -8.72
CA ALA A 410 19.04 14.45 -7.62
C ALA A 410 20.49 14.96 -7.68
N LEU A 411 21.46 14.09 -7.95
CA LEU A 411 22.87 14.46 -8.08
C LEU A 411 23.12 15.38 -9.30
N ALA A 412 22.46 15.11 -10.43
CA ALA A 412 22.55 15.95 -11.62
C ALA A 412 22.00 17.37 -11.38
N SER A 413 20.91 17.48 -10.62
CA SER A 413 20.29 18.76 -10.29
C SER A 413 21.11 19.57 -9.28
N GLY A 414 21.85 18.92 -8.37
CA GLY A 414 22.72 19.57 -7.39
C GLY A 414 24.08 20.03 -7.93
N GLY A 415 24.53 19.50 -9.08
CA GLY A 415 25.82 19.85 -9.70
C GLY A 415 25.82 21.16 -10.50
N GLY A 416 24.66 21.79 -10.70
CA GLY A 416 24.49 22.98 -11.54
C GLY A 416 24.86 24.33 -10.90
N GLU A 417 25.06 24.40 -9.58
CA GLU A 417 25.30 25.66 -8.86
C GLU A 417 26.80 26.00 -8.60
N HIS A 418 27.75 25.22 -9.13
CA HIS A 418 29.20 25.50 -8.98
C HIS A 418 29.96 25.63 -10.32
N GLY A 419 29.30 26.24 -11.31
CA GLY A 419 29.85 26.44 -12.65
C GLY A 419 29.67 27.84 -13.22
N SER A 420 29.85 28.90 -12.43
CA SER A 420 30.05 30.25 -12.95
C SER A 420 31.39 30.79 -12.47
N THR A 421 32.46 30.39 -13.16
CA THR A 421 33.74 31.09 -13.14
C THR A 421 33.52 32.49 -13.72
N ALA A 422 33.49 33.50 -12.85
CA ALA A 422 33.64 34.89 -13.26
C ALA A 422 34.99 35.05 -13.98
N PRO A 423 35.05 35.72 -15.15
CA PRO A 423 36.32 36.01 -15.78
C PRO A 423 37.08 37.05 -14.95
N ALA A 424 38.33 36.72 -14.63
CA ALA A 424 39.27 37.61 -13.98
C ALA A 424 39.48 38.87 -14.84
N LEU A 425 39.15 40.03 -14.28
CA LEU A 425 39.62 41.32 -14.75
C LEU A 425 40.93 41.65 -14.03
N THR A 426 42.02 41.73 -14.79
CA THR A 426 43.25 42.41 -14.38
C THR A 426 43.65 43.40 -15.45
N ALA A 427 43.96 44.62 -14.97
CA ALA A 427 44.53 45.81 -15.61
C ALA A 427 43.60 46.62 -16.53
#